data_AF-A0A0A9X082-F1
#
_entry.id   AF-A0A0A9X082-F1
#
_cell.length_a   1.000
_cell.length_b   1.000
_cell.length_c   1.000
_cell.angle_alpha   90.00
_cell.angle_beta   90.00
_cell.angle_gamma   90.00
#
_symmetry.space_group_name_H-M   'P 1'
#
loop_
_entity.id
_entity.type
_entity.pdbx_description
1 polymer ?
#
loop_
_entity_poly.entity_id
_entity_poly.type
_entity_poly.pdbx_seq_one_letter_code
_entity_poly.pdbx_strand_id
1 'polypeptide(L)'
;GTQPSGPFQLDNSATAVVNRLIDPIDNSGRMVTMDNYFTSIPLFNDLYHNHSLTSIGAVKKNKREIPVCFSKPVKEIPVGSSQFAYGRDTNKCTLLSLKSKKNKVVLLLSTLHDRGDVDATSNEPEMIIYYNKTKGGVDVVDRLKSEYSVGRISNRWPMTIFYTLLNIGAINSSIILAWNTQVSRSRRDFLKELAFELCKPHMKNRLYTSLYVNLPTRQFLSTFLKLPLWPTDVEDKETAPGRMKCDFCPRKKNRFTSIQCRNCNKRICGEHTQPMCYECLED
;
A
#
# COMPACT_ATOMS: atom_id res chain seq x y z
N GLY A 1 -23.69 -1.88 -9.47
CA GLY A 1 -23.61 -2.31 -10.89
C GLY A 1 -23.77 -3.80 -10.94
N THR A 2 -24.49 -4.31 -11.94
CA THR A 2 -24.57 -5.75 -12.21
C THR A 2 -23.22 -6.24 -12.74
N GLN A 3 -22.83 -7.45 -12.35
CA GLN A 3 -21.61 -8.07 -12.87
C GLN A 3 -21.81 -8.44 -14.34
N PRO A 4 -20.80 -8.29 -15.21
CA PRO A 4 -20.89 -8.74 -16.58
C PRO A 4 -21.04 -10.27 -16.62
N SER A 5 -21.81 -10.78 -17.57
CA SER A 5 -21.97 -12.22 -17.80
C SER A 5 -20.63 -12.88 -18.12
N GLY A 6 -20.39 -14.08 -17.59
CA GLY A 6 -19.20 -14.88 -17.86
C GLY A 6 -18.39 -15.20 -16.59
N PRO A 7 -17.08 -15.47 -16.70
CA PRO A 7 -16.27 -15.99 -15.59
C PRO A 7 -16.11 -15.00 -14.43
N PHE A 8 -16.46 -13.73 -14.63
CA PHE A 8 -16.38 -12.68 -13.62
C PHE A 8 -17.69 -12.50 -12.84
N GLN A 9 -18.75 -13.27 -13.14
CA GLN A 9 -20.00 -13.27 -12.39
C GLN A 9 -19.89 -14.21 -11.18
N LEU A 10 -19.56 -13.64 -10.03
CA LEU A 10 -19.37 -14.38 -8.78
C LEU A 10 -20.48 -14.09 -7.77
N ASP A 11 -20.82 -15.10 -6.95
CA ASP A 11 -21.72 -14.89 -5.82
C ASP A 11 -21.05 -13.99 -4.77
N ASN A 12 -21.70 -12.89 -4.42
CA ASN A 12 -21.23 -11.93 -3.41
C ASN A 12 -21.97 -12.07 -2.07
N SER A 13 -22.66 -13.19 -1.85
CA SER A 13 -23.16 -13.54 -0.53
C SER A 13 -22.03 -13.56 0.50
N ALA A 14 -22.35 -13.21 1.75
CA ALA A 14 -21.36 -13.15 2.83
C ALA A 14 -20.60 -14.48 2.98
N THR A 15 -21.32 -15.60 2.89
CA THR A 15 -20.76 -16.96 2.90
C THR A 15 -19.80 -17.20 1.74
N ALA A 16 -20.19 -16.90 0.51
CA ALA A 16 -19.33 -17.10 -0.65
C ALA A 16 -18.07 -16.23 -0.62
N VAL A 17 -18.17 -15.00 -0.09
CA VAL A 17 -17.01 -14.12 0.11
C VAL A 17 -16.06 -14.71 1.15
N VAL A 18 -16.58 -15.16 2.30
CA VAL A 18 -15.76 -15.77 3.35
C VAL A 18 -15.06 -17.01 2.82
N ASN A 19 -15.78 -17.92 2.16
CA ASN A 19 -15.22 -19.16 1.64
C ASN A 19 -14.05 -18.87 0.68
N ARG A 20 -14.17 -17.90 -0.22
CA ARG A 20 -13.06 -17.49 -1.10
C ARG A 20 -11.88 -16.86 -0.36
N LEU A 21 -12.12 -16.12 0.73
CA LEU A 21 -11.06 -15.46 1.49
C LEU A 21 -10.28 -16.43 2.38
N ILE A 22 -10.90 -17.54 2.79
CA ILE A 22 -10.26 -18.53 3.64
C ILE A 22 -9.45 -19.58 2.87
N ASP A 23 -9.58 -19.68 1.53
CA ASP A 23 -8.84 -20.64 0.70
C ASP A 23 -7.34 -20.80 1.10
N PRO A 24 -6.57 -19.72 1.38
CA PRO A 24 -5.15 -19.85 1.74
C PRO A 24 -4.89 -20.43 3.13
N ILE A 25 -5.90 -20.44 4.00
CA ILE A 25 -5.83 -20.91 5.39
C ILE A 25 -6.74 -22.12 5.63
N ASP A 26 -7.31 -22.68 4.58
CA ASP A 26 -8.18 -23.85 4.70
C ASP A 26 -7.46 -25.02 5.37
N ASN A 27 -8.18 -25.76 6.21
CA ASN A 27 -7.67 -26.91 6.97
C ASN A 27 -6.45 -26.63 7.87
N SER A 28 -6.20 -25.36 8.22
CA SER A 28 -5.00 -24.99 8.97
C SER A 28 -5.16 -24.95 10.49
N GLY A 29 -6.36 -25.22 11.02
CA GLY A 29 -6.64 -25.12 12.46
C GLY A 29 -6.63 -23.67 12.99
N ARG A 30 -6.59 -22.67 12.11
CA ARG A 30 -6.59 -21.26 12.47
C ARG A 30 -7.97 -20.78 12.90
N MET A 31 -7.98 -19.62 13.54
CA MET A 31 -9.20 -18.93 13.94
C MET A 31 -9.43 -17.70 13.06
N VAL A 32 -10.69 -17.46 12.68
CA VAL A 32 -11.12 -16.29 11.91
C VAL A 32 -12.03 -15.39 12.75
N THR A 33 -11.64 -14.13 12.91
CA THR A 33 -12.50 -13.11 13.55
C THR A 33 -13.29 -12.36 12.48
N MET A 34 -14.60 -12.27 12.66
CA MET A 34 -15.52 -11.68 11.68
C MET A 34 -16.35 -10.55 12.26
N ASP A 35 -16.70 -9.58 11.40
CA ASP A 35 -17.73 -8.60 11.73
C ASP A 35 -19.14 -9.18 11.53
N ASN A 36 -20.11 -8.51 12.13
CA ASN A 36 -21.53 -8.85 12.15
C ASN A 36 -22.17 -9.10 10.78
N TYR A 37 -21.61 -8.56 9.70
CA TYR A 37 -22.09 -8.78 8.35
C TYR A 37 -21.84 -10.22 7.88
N PHE A 38 -20.72 -10.81 8.29
CA PHE A 38 -20.29 -12.15 7.89
C PHE A 38 -20.71 -13.22 8.90
N THR A 39 -21.03 -12.85 10.14
CA THR A 39 -21.37 -13.83 11.17
C THR A 39 -22.74 -14.49 10.98
N SER A 40 -22.76 -15.82 10.92
CA SER A 40 -23.97 -16.64 10.98
C SER A 40 -23.69 -18.03 11.54
N ILE A 41 -24.69 -18.67 12.15
CA ILE A 41 -24.56 -20.02 12.71
C ILE A 41 -24.25 -21.06 11.62
N PRO A 42 -24.92 -21.08 10.45
CA PRO A 42 -24.61 -22.04 9.40
C PRO A 42 -23.17 -21.91 8.91
N LEU A 43 -22.69 -20.69 8.67
CA LEU A 43 -21.30 -20.45 8.23
C LEU A 43 -20.29 -20.90 9.29
N PHE A 44 -20.53 -20.60 10.56
CA PHE A 44 -19.58 -20.98 11.62
C PHE A 44 -19.46 -22.49 11.78
N ASN A 45 -20.57 -23.21 11.66
CA ASN A 45 -20.56 -24.68 11.66
C ASN A 45 -19.89 -25.25 10.40
N ASP A 46 -20.13 -24.65 9.23
CA ASP A 46 -19.46 -25.03 7.97
C ASP A 46 -17.93 -24.88 8.09
N LEU A 47 -17.46 -23.73 8.59
CA LEU A 47 -16.03 -23.48 8.83
C LEU A 47 -15.41 -24.47 9.82
N TYR A 48 -16.16 -24.84 10.85
CA TYR A 48 -15.68 -25.80 11.85
C TYR A 48 -15.58 -27.22 11.29
N HIS A 49 -16.65 -27.70 10.64
CA HIS A 49 -16.75 -29.10 10.22
C HIS A 49 -16.03 -29.39 8.90
N ASN A 50 -16.09 -28.46 7.93
CA ASN A 50 -15.61 -28.69 6.56
C ASN A 50 -14.24 -28.06 6.27
N HIS A 51 -13.85 -27.03 7.03
CA HIS A 51 -12.62 -26.27 6.79
C HIS A 51 -11.61 -26.37 7.95
N SER A 52 -11.94 -27.08 9.04
CA SER A 52 -11.13 -27.14 10.27
C SER A 52 -10.67 -25.74 10.75
N LEU A 53 -11.58 -24.78 10.69
CA LEU A 53 -11.39 -23.40 11.14
C LEU A 53 -12.33 -23.07 12.29
N THR A 54 -11.79 -22.42 13.32
CA THR A 54 -12.62 -21.83 14.39
C THR A 54 -12.97 -20.40 14.05
N SER A 55 -14.06 -19.88 14.61
CA SER A 55 -14.50 -18.52 14.30
C SER A 55 -15.05 -17.80 15.53
N ILE A 56 -14.94 -16.47 15.52
CA ILE A 56 -15.56 -15.59 16.50
C ILE A 56 -16.06 -14.31 15.84
N GLY A 57 -17.26 -13.85 16.20
CA GLY A 57 -17.80 -12.64 15.60
C GLY A 57 -19.00 -12.08 16.34
N ALA A 58 -19.24 -10.78 16.15
CA ALA A 58 -20.45 -10.16 16.65
C ALA A 58 -21.68 -10.62 15.86
N VAL A 59 -22.85 -10.71 16.49
CA VAL A 59 -24.11 -11.08 15.83
C VAL A 59 -25.17 -10.02 16.06
N LYS A 60 -25.98 -9.76 15.03
CA LYS A 60 -27.15 -8.89 15.18
C LYS A 60 -28.29 -9.62 15.87
N LYS A 61 -29.01 -8.91 16.75
CA LYS A 61 -30.15 -9.44 17.51
C LYS A 61 -31.33 -9.92 16.65
N ASN A 62 -31.43 -9.44 15.40
CA ASN A 62 -32.53 -9.75 14.50
C ASN A 62 -32.34 -11.06 13.71
N LYS A 63 -31.27 -11.82 13.99
CA LYS A 63 -31.04 -13.15 13.41
C LYS A 63 -32.04 -14.15 14.02
N ARG A 64 -32.72 -14.92 13.18
CA ARG A 64 -33.80 -15.85 13.57
C ARG A 64 -33.30 -17.00 14.45
N GLU A 65 -32.02 -17.29 14.33
CA GLU A 65 -31.33 -18.37 15.03
C GLU A 65 -30.96 -18.00 16.48
N ILE A 66 -31.14 -16.73 16.86
CA ILE A 66 -30.90 -16.27 18.22
C ILE A 66 -32.13 -16.59 19.09
N PRO A 67 -31.97 -17.34 20.20
CA PRO A 67 -33.10 -17.67 21.05
C PRO A 67 -33.79 -16.43 21.63
N VAL A 68 -35.12 -16.46 21.71
CA VAL A 68 -35.94 -15.33 22.18
C VAL A 68 -35.59 -14.84 23.59
N CYS A 69 -35.00 -15.70 24.44
CA CYS A 69 -34.52 -15.31 25.76
C CYS A 69 -33.39 -14.26 25.72
N PHE A 70 -32.66 -14.14 24.60
CA PHE A 70 -31.65 -13.11 24.34
C PHE A 70 -32.21 -11.85 23.66
N SER A 71 -33.48 -11.88 23.28
CA SER A 71 -34.19 -10.74 22.67
C SER A 71 -35.01 -9.93 23.68
N LYS A 72 -34.84 -10.19 24.98
CA LYS A 72 -35.47 -9.41 26.06
C LYS A 72 -35.19 -7.90 25.92
N PRO A 73 -36.13 -7.03 26.32
CA PRO A 73 -35.91 -5.59 26.34
C PRO A 73 -34.62 -5.25 27.08
N VAL A 74 -33.77 -4.43 26.46
CA VAL A 74 -32.44 -4.10 27.01
C VAL A 74 -32.56 -3.53 28.43
N LYS A 75 -33.64 -2.83 28.76
CA LYS A 75 -33.90 -2.24 30.08
C LYS A 75 -34.01 -3.29 31.20
N GLU A 76 -34.49 -4.50 30.90
CA GLU A 76 -34.74 -5.56 31.89
C GLU A 76 -33.49 -6.36 32.24
N ILE A 77 -32.45 -6.29 31.41
CA ILE A 77 -31.20 -7.03 31.61
C ILE A 77 -30.30 -6.23 32.59
N PRO A 78 -29.77 -6.82 33.67
CA PRO A 78 -28.85 -6.12 34.57
C PRO A 78 -27.54 -5.72 33.88
N VAL A 79 -26.98 -4.55 34.20
CA VAL A 79 -25.65 -4.15 33.70
C VAL A 79 -24.59 -5.02 34.37
N GLY A 80 -23.59 -5.48 33.61
CA GLY A 80 -22.57 -6.43 34.05
C GLY A 80 -23.01 -7.89 33.94
N SER A 81 -24.24 -8.19 33.53
CA SER A 81 -24.67 -9.57 33.32
C SER A 81 -24.12 -10.16 32.02
N SER A 82 -23.75 -11.43 32.10
CA SER A 82 -23.40 -12.30 30.98
C SER A 82 -24.34 -13.51 30.96
N GLN A 83 -24.73 -13.93 29.77
CA GLN A 83 -25.53 -15.14 29.55
C GLN A 83 -24.94 -15.92 28.39
N PHE A 84 -24.86 -17.23 28.54
CA PHE A 84 -24.33 -18.14 27.52
C PHE A 84 -25.42 -19.07 27.03
N ALA A 85 -25.39 -19.37 25.73
CA ALA A 85 -26.14 -20.46 25.15
C ALA A 85 -25.22 -21.32 24.30
N TYR A 86 -25.39 -22.63 24.43
CA TYR A 86 -24.57 -23.62 23.76
C TYR A 86 -25.40 -24.30 22.68
N GLY A 87 -24.83 -24.46 21.49
CA GLY A 87 -25.41 -25.26 20.42
C GLY A 87 -25.60 -26.71 20.88
N ARG A 88 -26.66 -27.34 20.37
CA ARG A 88 -26.90 -28.78 20.55
C ARG A 88 -26.51 -29.53 19.29
N ASP A 89 -26.24 -30.82 19.45
CA ASP A 89 -26.00 -31.78 18.37
C ASP A 89 -24.83 -31.37 17.45
N THR A 90 -25.14 -31.04 16.19
CA THR A 90 -24.17 -30.65 15.17
C THR A 90 -23.76 -29.18 15.26
N ASN A 91 -24.46 -28.36 16.06
CA ASN A 91 -24.14 -26.96 16.23
C ASN A 91 -23.03 -26.78 17.28
N LYS A 92 -21.84 -26.41 16.83
CA LYS A 92 -20.66 -26.16 17.69
C LYS A 92 -20.54 -24.71 18.15
N CYS A 93 -21.53 -23.87 17.88
CA CYS A 93 -21.50 -22.48 18.26
C CYS A 93 -21.92 -22.26 19.72
N THR A 94 -21.14 -21.44 20.43
CA THR A 94 -21.48 -20.83 21.71
C THR A 94 -21.84 -19.37 21.47
N LEU A 95 -23.00 -18.95 22.00
CA LEU A 95 -23.50 -17.58 21.97
C LEU A 95 -23.28 -16.94 23.35
N LEU A 96 -22.61 -15.79 23.37
CA LEU A 96 -22.52 -14.91 24.53
C LEU A 96 -23.43 -13.69 24.33
N SER A 97 -24.23 -13.38 25.34
CA SER A 97 -24.91 -12.10 25.50
C SER A 97 -24.34 -11.34 26.69
N LEU A 98 -23.75 -10.19 26.42
CA LEU A 98 -23.09 -9.35 27.42
C LEU A 98 -23.73 -7.96 27.47
N LYS A 99 -24.09 -7.50 28.67
CA LYS A 99 -24.55 -6.13 28.89
C LYS A 99 -23.54 -5.29 29.67
N SER A 100 -22.52 -4.77 29.00
CA SER A 100 -21.54 -3.88 29.64
C SER A 100 -22.04 -2.44 29.85
N LYS A 101 -23.02 -1.96 29.05
CA LYS A 101 -23.55 -0.58 29.13
C LYS A 101 -25.07 -0.56 29.28
N LYS A 102 -25.61 0.48 29.94
CA LYS A 102 -27.05 0.61 30.26
C LYS A 102 -28.00 0.33 29.08
N ASN A 103 -27.66 0.84 27.88
CA ASN A 103 -28.52 0.76 26.69
C ASN A 103 -27.95 -0.11 25.57
N LYS A 104 -26.93 -0.94 25.84
CA LYS A 104 -26.28 -1.74 24.80
C LYS A 104 -26.00 -3.17 25.29
N VAL A 105 -26.54 -4.13 24.56
CA VAL A 105 -26.21 -5.56 24.70
C VAL A 105 -25.41 -5.96 23.47
N VAL A 106 -24.31 -6.65 23.71
CA VAL A 106 -23.45 -7.22 22.67
C VAL A 106 -23.74 -8.71 22.61
N LEU A 107 -23.98 -9.22 21.40
CA LEU A 107 -24.04 -10.66 21.14
C LEU A 107 -22.78 -11.08 20.39
N LEU A 108 -22.11 -12.11 20.88
CA LEU A 108 -20.95 -12.73 20.23
C LEU A 108 -21.25 -14.21 19.99
N LEU A 109 -20.83 -14.71 18.84
CA LEU A 109 -20.86 -16.12 18.49
C LEU A 109 -19.43 -16.62 18.39
N SER A 110 -19.17 -17.83 18.86
CA SER A 110 -17.86 -18.46 18.73
C SER A 110 -17.98 -19.97 18.56
N THR A 111 -17.12 -20.58 17.74
CA THR A 111 -16.89 -22.04 17.70
C THR A 111 -15.60 -22.46 18.39
N LEU A 112 -14.84 -21.50 18.92
CA LEU A 112 -13.61 -21.74 19.66
C LEU A 112 -13.89 -22.05 21.14
N HIS A 113 -14.83 -21.31 21.74
CA HIS A 113 -15.12 -21.40 23.17
C HIS A 113 -16.29 -22.36 23.39
N ASP A 114 -16.06 -23.45 24.12
CA ASP A 114 -17.08 -24.45 24.49
C ASP A 114 -17.64 -24.21 25.90
N ARG A 115 -17.01 -23.31 26.67
CA ARG A 115 -17.38 -22.95 28.05
C ARG A 115 -17.60 -21.45 28.20
N GLY A 116 -18.40 -21.10 29.21
CA GLY A 116 -18.72 -19.72 29.58
C GLY A 116 -17.74 -19.16 30.61
N ASP A 117 -16.43 -19.29 30.34
CA ASP A 117 -15.40 -18.89 31.29
C ASP A 117 -15.32 -17.36 31.41
N VAL A 118 -15.13 -16.89 32.64
CA VAL A 118 -15.04 -15.48 33.00
C VAL A 118 -13.68 -15.24 33.62
N ASP A 119 -12.95 -14.24 33.12
CA ASP A 119 -11.65 -13.88 33.65
C ASP A 119 -11.81 -13.30 35.07
N ALA A 120 -11.09 -13.87 36.04
CA ALA A 120 -11.17 -13.48 37.44
C ALA A 120 -10.65 -12.06 37.69
N THR A 121 -9.80 -11.53 36.80
CA THR A 121 -9.17 -10.20 36.98
C THR A 121 -10.09 -9.08 36.49
N SER A 122 -10.59 -9.21 35.27
CA SER A 122 -11.45 -8.21 34.62
C SER A 122 -12.94 -8.39 34.93
N ASN A 123 -13.33 -9.58 35.43
CA ASN A 123 -14.73 -10.00 35.57
C ASN A 123 -15.50 -9.92 34.24
N GLU A 124 -14.81 -10.12 33.11
CA GLU A 124 -15.38 -10.17 31.76
C GLU A 124 -15.28 -11.59 31.18
N PRO A 125 -16.28 -12.03 30.39
CA PRO A 125 -16.19 -13.29 29.66
C PRO A 125 -14.95 -13.38 28.77
N GLU A 126 -14.25 -14.52 28.76
CA GLU A 126 -13.06 -14.71 27.92
C GLU A 126 -13.35 -14.42 26.44
N MET A 127 -14.53 -14.82 25.96
CA MET A 127 -14.97 -14.60 24.59
C MET A 127 -14.97 -13.11 24.18
N ILE A 128 -15.36 -12.17 25.07
CA ILE A 128 -15.32 -10.74 24.73
C ILE A 128 -13.90 -10.19 24.72
N ILE A 129 -13.05 -10.66 25.64
CA ILE A 129 -11.64 -10.29 25.71
C ILE A 129 -10.94 -10.73 24.41
N TYR A 130 -11.15 -11.97 24.00
CA TYR A 130 -10.55 -12.54 22.79
C TYR A 130 -11.06 -11.84 21.52
N TYR A 131 -12.36 -11.58 21.43
CA TYR A 131 -12.93 -10.81 20.32
C TYR A 131 -12.33 -9.41 20.23
N ASN A 132 -12.22 -8.69 21.35
CA ASN A 132 -11.67 -7.34 21.38
C ASN A 132 -10.19 -7.30 20.96
N LYS A 133 -9.41 -8.33 21.30
CA LYS A 133 -8.00 -8.47 20.92
C LYS A 133 -7.83 -8.64 19.40
N THR A 134 -8.76 -9.29 18.72
CA THR A 134 -8.60 -9.74 17.32
C THR A 134 -9.40 -8.94 16.30
N LYS A 135 -10.54 -8.34 16.70
CA LYS A 135 -11.44 -7.60 15.79
C LYS A 135 -10.80 -6.40 15.07
N GLY A 136 -9.70 -5.87 15.61
CA GLY A 136 -9.03 -4.68 15.08
C GLY A 136 -8.10 -4.92 13.90
N GLY A 137 -7.88 -6.18 13.47
CA GLY A 137 -6.88 -6.49 12.44
C GLY A 137 -7.08 -5.73 11.13
N VAL A 138 -8.30 -5.75 10.59
CA VAL A 138 -8.65 -5.04 9.33
C VAL A 138 -8.67 -3.53 9.54
N ASP A 139 -9.25 -3.04 10.65
CA ASP A 139 -9.31 -1.61 10.98
C ASP A 139 -7.91 -0.99 11.09
N VAL A 140 -6.92 -1.75 11.58
CA VAL A 140 -5.52 -1.29 11.64
C VAL A 140 -4.98 -1.10 10.24
N VAL A 141 -5.22 -2.02 9.30
CA VAL A 141 -4.78 -1.88 7.90
C VAL A 141 -5.46 -0.68 7.25
N ASP A 142 -6.75 -0.45 7.51
CA ASP A 142 -7.47 0.71 6.97
C ASP A 142 -6.95 2.05 7.52
N ARG A 143 -6.66 2.10 8.84
CA ARG A 143 -5.98 3.26 9.44
C ARG A 143 -4.60 3.48 8.82
N LEU A 144 -3.82 2.42 8.66
CA LEU A 144 -2.50 2.51 8.04
C LEU A 144 -2.63 2.99 6.58
N LYS A 145 -3.61 2.50 5.82
CA LYS A 145 -3.87 2.94 4.46
C LYS A 145 -4.22 4.44 4.40
N SER A 146 -4.96 4.97 5.37
CA SER A 146 -5.38 6.37 5.37
C SER A 146 -4.26 7.35 5.75
N GLU A 147 -3.42 7.00 6.73
CA GLU A 147 -2.33 7.88 7.24
C GLU A 147 -1.31 8.27 6.16
N TYR A 148 -0.96 7.35 5.25
CA TYR A 148 0.02 7.57 4.18
C TYR A 148 -0.53 7.18 2.80
N SER A 149 -1.75 7.60 2.50
CA SER A 149 -2.40 7.25 1.23
C SER A 149 -1.78 7.93 0.02
N VAL A 150 -1.48 7.15 -1.03
CA VAL A 150 -1.13 7.68 -2.35
C VAL A 150 -2.35 8.00 -3.23
N GLY A 151 -3.56 7.86 -2.70
CA GLY A 151 -4.81 8.17 -3.40
C GLY A 151 -4.81 9.60 -3.96
N ARG A 152 -5.33 9.74 -5.18
CA ARG A 152 -5.56 11.03 -5.83
C ARG A 152 -6.98 11.10 -6.34
N ILE A 153 -7.54 12.31 -6.35
CA ILE A 153 -8.85 12.57 -6.96
C ILE A 153 -8.79 12.11 -8.42
N SER A 154 -9.71 11.24 -8.80
CA SER A 154 -9.81 10.72 -10.16
C SER A 154 -11.25 10.37 -10.49
N ASN A 155 -11.68 10.71 -11.70
CA ASN A 155 -12.98 10.29 -12.22
C ASN A 155 -12.94 8.87 -12.84
N ARG A 156 -11.80 8.16 -12.72
CA ARG A 156 -11.59 6.82 -13.25
C ARG A 156 -11.47 5.83 -12.08
N TRP A 157 -12.52 5.04 -11.84
CA TRP A 157 -12.54 4.05 -10.75
C TRP A 157 -11.35 3.06 -10.74
N PRO A 158 -10.72 2.66 -11.87
CA PRO A 158 -9.55 1.78 -11.82
C PRO A 158 -8.36 2.42 -11.10
N MET A 159 -8.25 3.75 -11.13
CA MET A 159 -7.20 4.47 -10.39
C MET A 159 -7.37 4.29 -8.89
N THR A 160 -8.60 4.25 -8.38
CA THR A 160 -8.88 3.99 -6.96
C THR A 160 -8.37 2.62 -6.52
N ILE A 161 -8.54 1.60 -7.38
CA ILE A 161 -7.99 0.25 -7.13
C ILE A 161 -6.47 0.29 -7.17
N PHE A 162 -5.89 0.88 -8.21
CA PHE A 162 -4.43 1.00 -8.35
C PHE A 162 -3.78 1.64 -7.12
N TYR A 163 -4.30 2.78 -6.65
CA TYR A 163 -3.78 3.43 -5.44
C TYR A 163 -3.98 2.58 -4.18
N THR A 164 -5.08 1.85 -4.09
CA THR A 164 -5.32 0.94 -2.96
C THR A 164 -4.30 -0.21 -2.96
N LEU A 165 -4.00 -0.80 -4.11
CA LEU A 165 -2.99 -1.85 -4.25
C LEU A 165 -1.59 -1.35 -3.89
N LEU A 166 -1.23 -0.12 -4.31
CA LEU A 166 0.04 0.48 -3.91
C LEU A 166 0.15 0.67 -2.39
N ASN A 167 -0.91 1.18 -1.75
CA ASN A 167 -0.93 1.35 -0.30
C ASN A 167 -0.79 0.01 0.45
N ILE A 168 -1.52 -1.02 0.01
CA ILE A 168 -1.46 -2.37 0.61
C ILE A 168 -0.08 -3.01 0.37
N GLY A 169 0.46 -2.89 -0.85
CA GLY A 169 1.79 -3.40 -1.18
C GLY A 169 2.89 -2.77 -0.32
N ALA A 170 2.80 -1.47 -0.05
CA ALA A 170 3.74 -0.77 0.84
C ALA A 170 3.60 -1.24 2.31
N ILE A 171 2.38 -1.53 2.79
CA ILE A 171 2.16 -2.10 4.12
C ILE A 171 2.79 -3.50 4.20
N ASN A 172 2.44 -4.39 3.28
CA ASN A 172 2.91 -5.78 3.28
C ASN A 172 4.43 -5.88 3.14
N SER A 173 5.04 -5.10 2.25
CA SER A 173 6.50 -5.06 2.11
C SER A 173 7.20 -4.55 3.38
N SER A 174 6.62 -3.58 4.08
CA SER A 174 7.19 -3.11 5.36
C SER A 174 7.14 -4.18 6.45
N ILE A 175 6.08 -4.99 6.49
CA ILE A 175 5.93 -6.11 7.44
C ILE A 175 6.97 -7.19 7.13
N ILE A 176 7.09 -7.58 5.86
CA ILE A 176 8.07 -8.59 5.41
C ILE A 176 9.50 -8.12 5.72
N LEU A 177 9.82 -6.85 5.44
CA LEU A 177 11.14 -6.31 5.74
C LEU A 177 11.43 -6.35 7.24
N ALA A 178 10.51 -5.87 8.07
CA ALA A 178 10.66 -5.87 9.52
C ALA A 178 10.84 -7.29 10.07
N TRP A 179 10.10 -8.25 9.54
CA TRP A 179 10.23 -9.66 9.92
C TRP A 179 11.58 -10.26 9.53
N ASN A 180 12.10 -9.92 8.35
CA ASN A 180 13.37 -10.47 7.87
C ASN A 180 14.59 -9.82 8.53
N THR A 181 14.55 -8.52 8.81
CA THR A 181 15.69 -7.80 9.39
C THR A 181 15.67 -7.75 10.91
N GLN A 182 14.50 -7.99 11.53
CA GLN A 182 14.26 -7.79 12.97
C GLN A 182 14.55 -6.34 13.42
N VAL A 183 14.60 -5.39 12.48
CA VAL A 183 14.82 -3.97 12.76
C VAL A 183 13.50 -3.23 12.67
N SER A 184 13.10 -2.61 13.78
CA SER A 184 11.98 -1.69 13.80
C SER A 184 12.36 -0.38 13.12
N ARG A 185 11.63 -0.02 12.07
CA ARG A 185 11.80 1.25 11.35
C ARG A 185 10.50 2.02 11.37
N SER A 186 10.59 3.34 11.46
CA SER A 186 9.41 4.17 11.29
C SER A 186 8.83 3.96 9.89
N ARG A 187 7.51 3.83 9.81
CA ARG A 187 6.82 3.63 8.52
C ARG A 187 7.09 4.77 7.54
N ARG A 188 7.20 5.99 8.05
CA ARG A 188 7.53 7.17 7.26
C ARG A 188 8.89 7.04 6.59
N ASP A 189 9.90 6.59 7.32
CA ASP A 189 11.26 6.50 6.78
C ASP A 189 11.38 5.34 5.79
N PHE A 190 10.71 4.22 6.07
CA PHE A 190 10.56 3.12 5.11
C PHE A 190 9.93 3.60 3.79
N LEU A 191 8.81 4.33 3.85
CA LEU A 191 8.13 4.81 2.65
C LEU A 191 8.97 5.81 1.85
N LYS A 192 9.72 6.69 2.54
CA LYS A 192 10.65 7.61 1.88
C LYS A 192 11.74 6.87 1.12
N GLU A 193 12.37 5.91 1.78
CA GLU A 193 13.43 5.11 1.16
C GLU A 193 12.89 4.30 -0.02
N LEU A 194 11.74 3.63 0.16
CA LEU A 194 11.06 2.90 -0.92
C LEU A 194 10.80 3.82 -2.13
N ALA A 195 10.27 5.02 -1.90
CA ALA A 195 10.03 5.97 -2.97
C ALA A 195 11.33 6.39 -3.68
N PHE A 196 12.40 6.64 -2.93
CA PHE A 196 13.69 6.98 -3.51
C PHE A 196 14.30 5.82 -4.31
N GLU A 197 14.32 4.60 -3.77
CA GLU A 197 14.84 3.42 -4.47
C GLU A 197 14.10 3.17 -5.79
N LEU A 198 12.77 3.28 -5.80
CA LEU A 198 11.97 3.14 -7.02
C LEU A 198 12.28 4.24 -8.04
N CYS A 199 12.58 5.46 -7.60
CA CYS A 199 12.90 6.57 -8.49
C CYS A 199 14.35 6.55 -9.00
N LYS A 200 15.29 5.94 -8.28
CA LYS A 200 16.73 5.94 -8.63
C LYS A 200 17.04 5.55 -10.08
N PRO A 201 16.55 4.42 -10.64
CA PRO A 201 16.87 4.06 -12.01
C PRO A 201 16.36 5.10 -13.02
N HIS A 202 15.17 5.66 -12.79
CA HIS A 202 14.62 6.72 -13.64
C HIS A 202 15.41 8.04 -13.51
N MET A 203 15.85 8.38 -12.30
CA MET A 203 16.72 9.53 -12.05
C MET A 203 18.07 9.40 -12.76
N LYS A 204 18.68 8.21 -12.73
CA LYS A 204 19.92 7.89 -13.46
C LYS A 204 19.75 8.02 -14.97
N ASN A 205 18.68 7.43 -15.52
CA ASN A 205 18.35 7.53 -16.94
C ASN A 205 18.15 9.01 -17.35
N ARG A 206 17.41 9.78 -16.54
CA ARG A 206 17.18 11.21 -16.79
C ARG A 206 18.48 12.01 -16.76
N LEU A 207 19.46 11.66 -15.93
CA LEU A 207 20.76 12.35 -15.87
C LEU A 207 21.58 12.12 -17.16
N TYR A 208 21.65 10.89 -17.66
CA TYR A 208 22.57 10.53 -18.74
C TYR A 208 21.93 10.46 -20.13
N THR A 209 20.67 10.08 -20.25
CA THR A 209 20.01 9.82 -21.53
C THR A 209 19.16 10.98 -22.02
N SER A 210 18.64 11.82 -21.11
CA SER A 210 17.69 12.87 -21.49
C SER A 210 18.39 14.12 -22.01
N LEU A 211 18.22 14.40 -23.30
CA LEU A 211 18.81 15.55 -24.00
C LEU A 211 18.29 16.92 -23.49
N TYR A 212 17.14 16.96 -22.82
CA TYR A 212 16.40 18.19 -22.52
C TYR A 212 16.23 18.48 -21.02
N VAL A 213 17.18 18.05 -20.18
CA VAL A 213 17.16 18.37 -18.74
C VAL A 213 17.96 19.64 -18.49
N ASN A 214 17.32 20.61 -17.84
CA ASN A 214 17.99 21.86 -17.46
C ASN A 214 19.17 21.61 -16.50
N LEU A 215 20.17 22.49 -16.53
CA LEU A 215 21.39 22.35 -15.72
C LEU A 215 21.12 22.26 -14.20
N PRO A 216 20.20 23.04 -13.60
CA PRO A 216 19.90 22.92 -12.18
C PRO A 216 19.37 21.54 -11.78
N THR A 217 18.49 20.94 -12.60
CA THR A 217 17.98 19.59 -12.33
C THR A 217 19.09 18.55 -12.49
N ARG A 218 19.98 18.70 -13.49
CA ARG A 218 21.14 17.80 -13.64
C ARG A 218 22.07 17.86 -12.44
N GLN A 219 22.38 19.07 -11.94
CA GLN A 219 23.19 19.26 -10.74
C GLN A 219 22.53 18.62 -9.51
N PHE A 220 21.23 18.85 -9.32
CA PHE A 220 20.49 18.20 -8.24
C PHE A 220 20.55 16.67 -8.32
N LEU A 221 20.30 16.10 -9.50
CA LEU A 221 20.32 14.64 -9.70
C LEU A 221 21.73 14.06 -9.46
N SER A 222 22.77 14.73 -9.96
CA SER A 222 24.17 14.35 -9.75
C SER A 222 24.53 14.33 -8.26
N THR A 223 24.21 15.40 -7.52
CA THR A 223 24.46 15.49 -6.08
C THR A 223 23.64 14.47 -5.29
N PHE A 224 22.36 14.33 -5.60
CA PHE A 224 21.45 13.41 -4.90
C PHE A 224 21.84 11.95 -5.11
N LEU A 225 22.20 11.56 -6.34
CA LEU A 225 22.61 10.19 -6.67
C LEU A 225 24.08 9.90 -6.36
N LYS A 226 24.88 10.93 -6.03
CA LYS A 226 26.34 10.85 -5.88
C LYS A 226 27.02 10.29 -7.14
N LEU A 227 26.63 10.81 -8.29
CA LEU A 227 27.11 10.39 -9.61
C LEU A 227 27.70 11.57 -10.38
N PRO A 228 28.65 11.34 -11.30
CA PRO A 228 29.22 12.42 -12.11
C PRO A 228 28.14 13.09 -12.97
N LEU A 229 28.25 14.40 -13.16
CA LEU A 229 27.27 15.23 -13.87
C LEU A 229 27.08 14.80 -15.34
N TRP A 230 28.13 14.23 -15.92
CA TRP A 230 28.18 13.69 -17.27
C TRP A 230 28.68 12.24 -17.20
N PRO A 231 28.27 11.36 -18.14
CA PRO A 231 28.81 10.00 -18.20
C PRO A 231 30.33 10.07 -18.34
N THR A 232 31.05 9.28 -17.54
CA THR A 232 32.52 9.17 -17.63
C THR A 232 32.99 8.26 -18.76
N ASP A 233 32.06 7.64 -19.49
CA ASP A 233 32.37 6.85 -20.69
C ASP A 233 32.38 7.76 -21.92
N VAL A 234 33.41 8.60 -21.96
CA VAL A 234 34.02 8.98 -23.22
C VAL A 234 35.34 8.22 -23.21
N GLU A 235 35.33 6.97 -23.68
CA GLU A 235 36.45 6.56 -24.52
C GLU A 235 36.62 7.68 -25.52
N ASP A 236 37.83 8.24 -25.60
CA ASP A 236 38.25 9.21 -26.59
C ASP A 236 38.00 8.64 -27.99
N LYS A 237 36.73 8.60 -28.41
CA LYS A 237 36.38 8.70 -29.81
C LYS A 237 36.83 10.10 -30.12
N GLU A 238 38.00 10.21 -30.73
CA GLU A 238 38.39 11.29 -31.60
C GLU A 238 37.21 11.56 -32.54
N THR A 239 36.24 12.34 -32.06
CA THR A 239 35.18 12.84 -32.90
C THR A 239 35.88 13.81 -33.81
N ALA A 240 36.10 13.36 -35.05
CA ALA A 240 36.45 14.22 -36.17
C ALA A 240 35.70 15.55 -36.01
N PRO A 241 36.38 16.71 -36.08
CA PRO A 241 35.79 17.99 -35.68
C PRO A 241 34.58 18.30 -36.56
N GLY A 242 33.39 17.93 -36.08
CA GLY A 242 32.13 18.32 -36.67
C GLY A 242 32.09 19.84 -36.68
N ARG A 243 31.78 20.45 -37.83
CA ARG A 243 31.80 21.90 -38.04
C ARG A 243 31.12 22.61 -36.85
N MET A 244 31.87 23.46 -36.13
CA MET A 244 31.41 24.14 -34.91
C MET A 244 30.88 25.54 -35.24
N LYS A 245 30.08 26.16 -34.38
CA LYS A 245 29.47 27.48 -34.66
C LYS A 245 30.39 28.64 -34.29
N CYS A 246 30.24 29.77 -34.99
CA CYS A 246 30.96 31.00 -34.67
C CYS A 246 30.42 31.67 -33.40
N ASP A 247 31.32 32.07 -32.51
CA ASP A 247 31.00 32.65 -31.19
C ASP A 247 30.41 34.07 -31.29
N PHE A 248 30.70 34.79 -32.37
CA PHE A 248 30.30 36.19 -32.55
C PHE A 248 29.02 36.35 -33.40
N CYS A 249 28.55 35.29 -34.05
CA CYS A 249 27.30 35.34 -34.81
C CYS A 249 26.08 35.23 -33.87
N PRO A 250 24.99 35.99 -34.12
CA PRO A 250 23.72 35.73 -33.48
C PRO A 250 23.27 34.29 -33.72
N ARG A 251 22.68 33.63 -32.71
CA ARG A 251 22.25 32.23 -32.80
C ARG A 251 21.34 31.93 -34.00
N LYS A 252 20.54 32.91 -34.44
CA LYS A 252 19.66 32.81 -35.62
C LYS A 252 20.40 32.59 -36.94
N LYS A 253 21.63 33.11 -37.09
CA LYS A 253 22.42 32.95 -38.33
C LYS A 253 22.96 31.52 -38.50
N ASN A 254 23.00 30.72 -37.43
CA ASN A 254 23.43 29.32 -37.43
C ASN A 254 24.74 29.04 -38.22
N ARG A 255 25.71 29.96 -38.10
CA ARG A 255 26.91 29.92 -38.94
C ARG A 255 27.97 28.98 -38.37
N PHE A 256 28.40 28.03 -39.19
CA PHE A 256 29.47 27.09 -38.89
C PHE A 256 30.84 27.61 -39.37
N THR A 257 31.90 27.27 -38.66
CA THR A 257 33.28 27.64 -38.96
C THR A 257 34.25 26.52 -38.56
N SER A 258 35.35 26.41 -39.29
CA SER A 258 36.54 25.63 -38.94
C SER A 258 37.71 26.49 -38.46
N ILE A 259 37.53 27.82 -38.44
CA ILE A 259 38.58 28.79 -38.11
C ILE A 259 38.50 29.13 -36.61
N GLN A 260 39.66 29.10 -35.96
CA GLN A 260 39.84 29.42 -34.55
C GLN A 260 40.90 30.50 -34.40
N CYS A 261 40.61 31.51 -33.57
CA CYS A 261 41.60 32.55 -33.24
C CYS A 261 42.74 31.93 -32.42
N ARG A 262 43.97 32.09 -32.89
CA ARG A 262 45.17 31.55 -32.22
C ARG A 262 45.37 32.12 -30.81
N ASN A 263 45.03 33.39 -30.57
CA ASN A 263 45.31 34.05 -29.30
C ASN A 263 44.25 33.76 -28.23
N CYS A 264 42.97 33.69 -28.59
CA CYS A 264 41.88 33.55 -27.63
C CYS A 264 41.10 32.23 -27.73
N ASN A 265 41.47 31.36 -28.67
CA ASN A 265 40.82 30.08 -28.94
C ASN A 265 39.31 30.18 -29.27
N LYS A 266 38.78 31.39 -29.50
CA LYS A 266 37.39 31.61 -29.94
C LYS A 266 37.21 31.25 -31.40
N ARG A 267 36.02 30.76 -31.74
CA ARG A 267 35.64 30.28 -33.07
C ARG A 267 35.05 31.42 -33.88
N ILE A 268 35.71 31.77 -34.97
CA ILE A 268 35.39 32.94 -35.79
C ILE A 268 35.05 32.50 -37.20
N CYS A 269 34.04 33.11 -37.83
CA CYS A 269 33.71 32.86 -39.23
C CYS A 269 34.38 33.90 -40.13
N GLY A 270 34.32 33.71 -41.46
CA GLY A 270 34.91 34.62 -42.44
C GLY A 270 34.51 36.10 -42.28
N GLU A 271 33.28 36.40 -41.87
CA GLU A 271 32.84 37.79 -41.61
C GLU A 271 33.48 38.40 -40.36
N HIS A 272 33.95 37.57 -39.43
CA HIS A 272 34.59 38.00 -38.19
C HIS A 272 36.11 37.77 -38.20
N THR A 273 36.67 37.60 -39.40
CA THR A 273 38.11 37.52 -39.66
C THR A 273 38.51 38.62 -40.62
N GLN A 274 39.65 39.26 -40.40
CA GLN A 274 40.31 40.06 -41.43
C GLN A 274 41.63 39.38 -41.81
N PRO A 275 41.92 39.21 -43.12
CA PRO A 275 43.21 38.71 -43.56
C PRO A 275 44.28 39.78 -43.29
N MET A 276 45.40 39.38 -42.70
CA MET A 276 46.56 40.21 -42.42
C MET A 276 47.78 39.46 -42.93
N CYS A 277 48.71 40.14 -43.61
CA CYS A 277 49.96 39.51 -44.02
C CYS A 277 50.88 39.31 -42.80
N TYR A 278 51.87 38.43 -42.93
CA TYR A 278 52.79 38.11 -41.84
C TYR A 278 53.55 39.35 -41.34
N GLU A 279 53.98 40.22 -42.25
CA GLU A 279 54.71 41.45 -41.91
C GLU A 279 53.86 42.44 -41.09
N CYS A 280 52.57 42.58 -41.39
CA CYS A 280 51.67 43.45 -40.62
C CYS A 280 51.21 42.87 -39.28
N LEU A 281 51.55 41.61 -38.96
CA LEU A 281 51.20 40.96 -37.70
C LEU A 281 52.26 41.16 -36.61
N GLU A 282 53.51 41.46 -37.02
CA GLU A 282 54.65 41.64 -36.11
C GLU A 282 54.92 43.10 -35.71
N ASP A 283 54.19 44.06 -36.30
CA ASP A 283 54.13 45.50 -35.92
C ASP A 283 52.96 45.80 -34.98
#